data_AF-A0A849QWZ0-F1
#
_entry.id   AF-A0A849QWZ0-F1
#
_cell.length_a   1.000
_cell.length_b   1.000
_cell.length_c   1.000
_cell.angle_alpha   90.00
_cell.angle_beta   90.00
_cell.angle_gamma   90.00
#
_symmetry.space_group_name_H-M   'P 1'
#
loop_
_entity.id
_entity.type
_entity.pdbx_description
1 polymer ?
#
loop_
_entity_poly.entity_id
_entity_poly.type
_entity_poly.pdbx_seq_one_letter_code
_entity_poly.pdbx_strand_id
1 'polypeptide(L)'
;MVQIVQNNFIKKYSSVVLLLLILGTVLMTLVAPVSAATVDENTDSIISLQTALTFVWLLLCGGLVFLMHAGFSLVEAGLTRTKNTANILMKNLMTICLGVLIYWMVGWAVMYGDDVAGLFGFSQFFLG
;
A
#
# COMPACT_ATOMS: atom_id res chain seq x y z
N MET A 1 -16.23 -41.73 -24.67
CA MET A 1 -14.92 -41.80 -23.96
C MET A 1 -14.36 -40.42 -23.58
N VAL A 2 -14.41 -39.41 -24.47
CA VAL A 2 -13.88 -38.05 -24.23
C VAL A 2 -14.55 -37.31 -23.04
N GLN A 3 -15.86 -37.48 -22.84
CA GLN A 3 -16.62 -36.80 -21.75
C GLN A 3 -16.31 -37.34 -20.34
N ILE A 4 -15.87 -38.60 -20.22
CA ILE A 4 -15.47 -39.19 -18.92
C ILE A 4 -14.09 -38.67 -18.50
N VAL A 5 -13.18 -38.49 -19.47
CA VAL A 5 -11.84 -37.96 -19.22
C VAL A 5 -11.92 -36.50 -18.75
N GLN A 6 -12.72 -35.65 -19.41
CA GLN A 6 -12.91 -34.24 -19.04
C GLN A 6 -13.51 -34.06 -17.63
N ASN A 7 -14.49 -34.90 -17.25
CA ASN A 7 -15.12 -34.85 -15.92
C ASN A 7 -14.15 -35.24 -14.79
N ASN A 8 -13.23 -36.19 -15.04
CA ASN A 8 -12.21 -36.57 -14.07
C ASN A 8 -11.12 -35.50 -13.90
N PHE A 9 -10.78 -34.76 -14.97
CA PHE A 9 -9.87 -33.61 -14.86
C PHE A 9 -10.48 -32.49 -14.02
N ILE A 10 -11.73 -32.08 -14.28
CA ILE A 10 -12.39 -30.99 -13.54
C ILE A 10 -12.54 -31.33 -12.04
N LYS A 11 -12.93 -32.58 -11.72
CA LYS A 11 -12.99 -33.03 -10.32
C LYS A 11 -11.62 -33.02 -9.63
N LYS A 12 -10.55 -33.40 -10.34
CA LYS A 12 -9.18 -33.37 -9.81
C LYS A 12 -8.70 -31.95 -9.54
N TYR A 13 -8.94 -31.00 -10.46
CA TYR A 13 -8.57 -29.60 -10.25
C TYR A 13 -9.39 -28.94 -9.14
N SER A 14 -10.70 -29.20 -9.06
CA SER A 14 -11.55 -28.68 -7.96
C SER A 14 -11.13 -29.24 -6.60
N SER A 15 -10.73 -30.50 -6.51
CA SER A 15 -10.27 -31.12 -5.26
C SER A 15 -8.88 -30.59 -4.84
N VAL A 16 -8.01 -30.29 -5.80
CA VAL A 16 -6.69 -29.66 -5.54
C VAL A 16 -6.84 -28.20 -5.13
N VAL A 17 -7.74 -27.44 -5.76
CA VAL A 17 -8.03 -26.04 -5.38
C VAL A 17 -8.65 -25.98 -3.98
N LEU A 18 -9.58 -26.89 -3.66
CA LEU A 18 -10.16 -26.98 -2.32
C LEU A 18 -9.08 -27.36 -1.28
N LEU A 19 -8.17 -28.28 -1.61
CA LEU A 19 -7.08 -28.68 -0.72
C LEU A 19 -6.02 -27.58 -0.53
N LEU A 20 -5.76 -26.75 -1.55
CA LEU A 20 -4.91 -25.56 -1.45
C LEU A 20 -5.55 -24.45 -0.62
N LEU A 21 -6.87 -24.25 -0.72
CA LEU A 21 -7.59 -23.31 0.15
C LEU A 21 -7.61 -23.78 1.60
N ILE A 22 -7.86 -25.08 1.85
CA ILE A 22 -7.80 -25.65 3.20
C ILE A 22 -6.38 -25.56 3.76
N LEU A 23 -5.36 -25.90 2.97
CA LEU A 23 -3.96 -25.77 3.37
C LEU A 23 -3.58 -24.31 3.68
N GLY A 24 -4.06 -23.35 2.88
CA GLY A 24 -3.89 -21.92 3.13
C GLY A 24 -4.56 -21.46 4.44
N THR A 25 -5.78 -21.93 4.71
CA THR A 25 -6.47 -21.64 5.98
C THR A 25 -5.81 -22.31 7.19
N VAL A 26 -5.31 -23.55 7.03
CA VAL A 26 -4.61 -24.29 8.09
C VAL A 26 -3.27 -23.62 8.41
N LEU A 27 -2.52 -23.15 7.40
CA LEU A 27 -1.32 -22.33 7.59
C LEU A 27 -1.61 -21.03 8.35
N MET A 28 -2.72 -20.36 8.06
CA MET A 28 -3.12 -19.15 8.79
C MET A 28 -3.51 -19.45 10.25
N THR A 29 -4.10 -20.61 10.54
CA THR A 29 -4.45 -21.00 11.92
C THR A 29 -3.30 -21.58 12.75
N LEU A 30 -2.22 -22.07 12.11
CA LEU A 30 -1.01 -22.56 12.79
C LEU A 30 0.00 -21.46 13.13
N VAL A 31 -0.11 -20.27 12.53
CA VAL A 31 0.62 -19.08 12.98
C VAL A 31 0.03 -18.52 14.29
N ALA A 32 -1.23 -18.83 14.61
CA ALA A 32 -1.94 -18.25 15.75
C ALA A 32 -1.51 -18.73 17.16
N PRO A 33 -0.90 -19.91 17.40
CA PRO A 33 -0.46 -20.29 18.75
C PRO A 33 1.06 -20.34 18.94
N VAL A 34 1.87 -19.71 18.07
CA VAL A 34 3.29 -19.42 18.36
C VAL A 34 3.41 -17.99 18.91
N SER A 35 2.62 -17.67 19.93
CA SER A 35 2.77 -16.42 20.69
C SER A 35 2.33 -16.56 22.15
N ALA A 36 2.08 -17.78 22.64
CA ALA A 36 1.36 -17.98 23.90
C ALA A 36 2.16 -18.62 25.06
N ALA A 37 3.50 -18.67 25.02
CA ALA A 37 4.26 -19.14 26.18
C ALA A 37 5.67 -18.55 26.26
N THR A 38 5.87 -17.63 27.24
CA THR A 38 7.12 -17.16 27.90
C THR A 38 7.80 -15.80 27.53
N VAL A 39 7.11 -14.71 27.13
CA VAL A 39 7.81 -13.46 26.73
C VAL A 39 7.10 -12.15 27.14
N ASP A 40 6.72 -11.95 28.41
CA ASP A 40 5.89 -10.77 28.77
C ASP A 40 6.67 -9.44 28.96
N GLU A 41 8.00 -9.43 29.18
CA GLU A 41 8.81 -8.18 29.20
C GLU A 41 9.53 -7.89 27.87
N ASN A 42 9.75 -8.92 27.05
CA ASN A 42 10.44 -8.79 25.76
C ASN A 42 9.48 -8.56 24.58
N THR A 43 8.16 -8.63 24.77
CA THR A 43 7.20 -8.40 23.66
C THR A 43 7.00 -6.91 23.39
N ASP A 44 6.99 -6.05 24.41
CA ASP A 44 6.88 -4.59 24.25
C ASP A 44 8.12 -3.97 23.59
N SER A 45 9.30 -4.49 23.91
CA SER A 45 10.56 -4.07 23.28
C SER A 45 10.64 -4.52 21.82
N ILE A 46 10.09 -5.69 21.48
CA ILE A 46 10.00 -6.14 20.08
C ILE A 46 8.95 -5.34 19.29
N ILE A 47 7.78 -5.01 19.88
CA ILE A 47 6.73 -4.20 19.25
C ILE A 47 7.22 -2.76 18.98
N SER A 48 7.92 -2.14 19.94
CA SER A 48 8.44 -0.78 19.77
C SER A 48 9.54 -0.72 18.71
N LEU A 49 10.45 -1.70 18.66
CA LEU A 49 11.46 -1.81 17.61
C LEU A 49 10.83 -2.06 16.23
N GLN A 50 9.82 -2.91 16.14
CA GLN A 50 9.08 -3.13 14.89
C GLN A 50 8.36 -1.86 14.42
N THR A 51 7.76 -1.11 15.34
CA THR A 51 7.10 0.16 15.05
C THR A 51 8.11 1.19 14.53
N ALA A 52 9.24 1.37 15.20
CA ALA A 52 10.30 2.26 14.77
C ALA A 52 10.85 1.89 13.38
N LEU A 53 11.08 0.59 13.13
CA LEU A 53 11.54 0.10 11.83
C LEU A 53 10.50 0.35 10.73
N THR A 54 9.20 0.20 11.05
CA THR A 54 8.10 0.48 10.11
C THR A 54 8.05 1.96 9.75
N PHE A 55 8.23 2.87 10.70
CA PHE A 55 8.29 4.30 10.41
C PHE A 55 9.53 4.68 9.59
N VAL A 56 10.70 4.12 9.90
CA VAL A 56 11.92 4.33 9.11
C VAL A 56 11.71 3.85 7.68
N TRP A 57 11.13 2.67 7.51
CA TRP A 57 10.78 2.14 6.19
C TRP A 57 9.78 3.02 5.45
N LEU A 58 8.72 3.47 6.12
CA LEU A 58 7.70 4.35 5.53
C LEU A 58 8.29 5.67 5.05
N LEU A 59 9.17 6.29 5.84
CA LEU A 59 9.87 7.53 5.46
C LEU A 59 10.85 7.30 4.31
N LEU A 60 11.56 6.16 4.30
CA LEU A 60 12.44 5.78 3.20
C LEU A 60 11.65 5.61 1.90
N CYS A 61 10.57 4.82 1.92
CA CYS A 61 9.68 4.63 0.79
C CYS A 61 9.06 5.96 0.32
N GLY A 62 8.62 6.80 1.26
CA GLY A 62 8.09 8.14 0.96
C GLY A 62 9.12 9.02 0.25
N GLY A 63 10.38 9.00 0.70
CA GLY A 63 11.48 9.72 0.04
C GLY A 63 11.78 9.20 -1.37
N LEU A 64 11.74 7.89 -1.57
CA LEU A 64 11.92 7.27 -2.89
C LEU A 64 10.79 7.64 -3.87
N VAL A 65 9.55 7.69 -3.40
CA VAL A 65 8.40 8.12 -4.22
C VAL A 65 8.49 9.62 -4.55
N PHE A 66 8.97 10.46 -3.63
CA PHE A 66 9.19 11.88 -3.93
C PHE A 66 10.14 12.09 -5.11
N LEU A 67 11.17 11.25 -5.26
CA LEU A 67 12.09 11.29 -6.40
C LEU A 67 11.42 10.99 -7.75
N MET A 68 10.27 10.32 -7.81
CA MET A 68 9.53 10.12 -9.07
C MET A 68 9.06 11.45 -9.67
N HIS A 69 8.58 12.38 -8.86
CA HIS A 69 8.11 13.67 -9.37
C HIS A 69 9.26 14.49 -9.96
N ALA A 70 10.42 14.49 -9.30
CA ALA A 70 11.64 15.09 -9.84
C ALA A 70 12.14 14.38 -11.12
N GLY A 71 12.06 13.04 -11.16
CA GLY A 71 12.43 12.23 -12.32
C GLY A 71 11.57 12.51 -13.55
N PHE A 72 10.25 12.56 -13.40
CA PHE A 72 9.34 12.91 -14.50
C PHE A 72 9.52 14.36 -14.95
N SER A 73 9.74 15.29 -14.02
CA SER A 73 10.04 16.68 -14.36
C SER A 73 11.28 16.82 -15.24
N LEU A 74 12.32 16.03 -14.98
CA LEU A 74 13.57 16.08 -15.74
C LEU A 74 13.40 15.51 -17.16
N VAL A 75 12.60 14.44 -17.31
CA VAL A 75 12.28 13.87 -18.63
C VAL A 75 11.43 14.82 -19.46
N GLU A 76 10.40 15.43 -18.87
CA GLU A 76 9.56 16.42 -19.57
C GLU A 76 10.34 17.70 -19.92
N ALA A 77 11.24 18.15 -19.04
CA ALA A 77 12.13 19.28 -19.30
C ALA A 77 13.15 18.98 -20.40
N GLY A 78 13.69 17.75 -20.46
CA GLY A 78 14.70 17.33 -21.42
C GLY A 78 14.18 17.08 -22.85
N LEU A 79 12.90 16.73 -23.00
CA LEU A 79 12.27 16.48 -24.30
C LEU A 79 11.56 17.71 -24.89
N THR A 80 11.49 18.82 -24.15
CA THR A 80 10.78 20.04 -24.58
C THR A 80 11.76 21.12 -25.06
N ARG A 81 11.32 21.96 -26.00
CA ARG A 81 12.17 23.05 -26.51
C ARG A 81 12.59 23.97 -25.36
N THR A 82 13.87 24.31 -25.33
CA THR A 82 14.53 25.13 -24.28
C THR A 82 13.79 26.42 -23.93
N LYS A 83 13.12 27.04 -24.92
CA LYS A 83 12.32 28.27 -24.72
C LYS A 83 11.07 28.11 -23.85
N ASN A 84 10.55 26.88 -23.71
CA ASN A 84 9.33 26.57 -22.94
C ASN A 84 9.60 25.68 -21.72
N THR A 85 10.81 25.13 -21.61
CA THR A 85 11.23 24.22 -20.53
C THR A 85 11.04 24.84 -19.13
N ALA A 86 11.38 26.12 -18.94
CA ALA A 86 11.21 26.80 -17.65
C ALA A 86 9.73 26.90 -17.21
N ASN A 87 8.82 27.13 -18.15
CA ASN A 87 7.39 27.21 -17.87
C ASN A 87 6.78 25.85 -17.51
N ILE A 88 7.34 24.76 -18.06
CA ILE A 88 6.90 23.39 -17.77
C ILE A 88 7.43 22.94 -16.41
N LEU A 89 8.70 23.22 -16.11
CA LEU A 89 9.30 22.98 -14.79
C LEU A 89 8.55 23.67 -13.65
N MET A 90 8.15 24.93 -13.84
CA MET A 90 7.35 25.66 -12.85
C MET A 90 6.00 24.99 -12.57
N LYS A 91 5.33 24.46 -13.60
CA LYS A 91 4.07 23.72 -13.42
C LYS A 91 4.30 22.39 -12.71
N ASN A 92 5.36 21.66 -13.06
CA ASN A 92 5.69 20.40 -12.41
C ASN A 92 5.99 20.60 -10.91
N LEU A 93 6.78 21.62 -10.56
CA LEU A 93 7.02 21.99 -9.16
C LEU A 93 5.72 22.37 -8.43
N MET A 94 4.84 23.15 -9.08
CA MET A 94 3.56 23.54 -8.49
C MET A 94 2.66 22.34 -8.19
N THR A 95 2.69 21.27 -9.01
CA THR A 95 1.91 20.05 -8.72
C THR A 95 2.39 19.32 -7.47
N ILE A 96 3.69 19.32 -7.18
CA ILE A 96 4.24 18.70 -5.96
C ILE A 96 3.80 19.51 -4.74
N CYS A 97 3.98 20.84 -4.77
CA CYS A 97 3.63 21.71 -3.64
C CYS A 97 2.12 21.70 -3.36
N LEU A 98 1.29 21.85 -4.40
CA LEU A 98 -0.16 21.81 -4.24
C LEU A 98 -0.65 20.39 -3.90
N GLY A 99 -0.02 19.34 -4.42
CA GLY A 99 -0.35 17.96 -4.08
C GLY A 99 -0.21 17.67 -2.59
N VAL A 100 0.90 18.09 -1.98
CA VAL A 100 1.13 17.94 -0.53
C VAL A 100 0.13 18.77 0.28
N LEU A 101 -0.13 20.02 -0.13
CA LEU A 101 -1.10 20.89 0.55
C LEU A 101 -2.52 20.33 0.49
N ILE A 102 -2.98 19.90 -0.69
CA ILE A 102 -4.32 19.33 -0.88
C ILE A 102 -4.45 18.01 -0.11
N TYR A 103 -3.40 17.19 -0.09
CA TYR A 103 -3.39 15.94 0.68
C TYR A 103 -3.50 16.22 2.20
N TRP A 104 -2.81 17.24 2.70
CA TRP A 104 -2.91 17.66 4.10
C TRP A 104 -4.30 18.23 4.45
N MET A 105 -4.89 19.05 3.57
CA MET A 105 -6.19 19.70 3.85
C MET A 105 -7.37 18.72 3.77
N VAL A 106 -7.40 17.87 2.75
CA VAL A 106 -8.57 17.05 2.38
C VAL A 106 -8.22 15.58 2.20
N GLY A 107 -7.03 15.26 1.67
CA GLY A 107 -6.63 13.88 1.36
C GLY A 107 -6.59 12.96 2.59
N TRP A 108 -6.11 13.46 3.72
CA TRP A 108 -6.10 12.72 4.98
C TRP A 108 -7.51 12.37 5.46
N ALA A 109 -8.42 13.35 5.42
CA ALA A 109 -9.81 13.18 5.84
C ALA A 109 -10.56 12.17 4.96
N VAL A 110 -10.33 12.18 3.65
CA VAL A 110 -11.01 11.26 2.73
C VAL A 110 -10.53 9.81 2.90
N MET A 111 -9.24 9.61 3.20
CA MET A 111 -8.64 8.27 3.25
C MET A 111 -8.65 7.63 4.65
N TYR A 112 -8.56 8.44 5.70
CA TYR A 112 -8.49 7.97 7.10
C TYR A 112 -9.58 8.57 8.00
N GLY A 113 -10.53 9.33 7.45
CA GLY A 113 -11.64 9.90 8.19
C GLY A 113 -12.75 8.90 8.52
N ASP A 114 -13.64 9.28 9.44
CA ASP A 114 -14.76 8.43 9.86
C ASP A 114 -15.69 8.11 8.68
N ASP A 115 -15.96 6.82 8.51
CA ASP A 115 -16.75 6.28 7.42
C ASP A 115 -18.21 6.72 7.50
N VAL A 116 -18.70 7.38 6.45
CA VAL A 116 -20.13 7.37 6.14
C VAL A 116 -20.36 6.30 5.06
N ALA A 117 -20.88 5.14 5.50
CA ALA A 117 -21.25 4.02 4.65
C ALA A 117 -20.12 3.31 3.85
N GLY A 118 -18.86 3.44 4.28
CA GLY A 118 -17.70 2.70 3.72
C GLY A 118 -17.26 3.15 2.33
N LEU A 119 -17.69 4.33 1.89
CA LEU A 119 -17.33 4.91 0.59
C LEU A 119 -16.44 6.14 0.72
N PHE A 120 -16.65 6.98 1.74
CA PHE A 120 -15.87 8.20 1.96
C PHE A 120 -15.74 8.53 3.45
N GLY A 121 -14.52 8.90 3.87
CA GLY A 121 -14.26 9.51 5.18
C GLY A 121 -14.67 10.99 5.19
N PHE A 122 -15.44 11.39 6.20
CA PHE A 122 -15.95 12.77 6.35
C PHE A 122 -15.53 13.48 7.65
N SER A 123 -14.70 12.86 8.50
CA SER A 123 -14.01 13.52 9.62
C SER A 123 -12.51 13.59 9.33
N GLN A 124 -11.71 14.49 9.92
CA GLN A 124 -10.28 14.53 9.60
C GLN A 124 -9.76 15.79 8.91
N PHE A 125 -10.61 16.75 8.56
CA PHE A 125 -10.22 17.85 7.67
C PHE A 125 -9.20 18.77 8.36
N PHE A 126 -8.09 19.05 7.69
CA PHE A 126 -6.99 19.87 8.23
C PHE A 126 -6.31 19.35 9.52
N LEU A 127 -6.35 18.04 9.76
CA LEU A 127 -5.86 17.40 11.01
C LEU A 127 -6.71 17.74 12.25
N GLY A 128 -8.04 17.61 12.11
CA GLY A 128 -9.03 17.59 13.21
C GLY A 128 -10.06 16.50 13.02
#